data_AF-A0A2E5APN7-F1
#
_entry.id   AF-A0A2E5APN7-F1
#
_cell.length_a   1.000
_cell.length_b   1.000
_cell.length_c   1.000
_cell.angle_alpha   90.00
_cell.angle_beta   90.00
_cell.angle_gamma   90.00
#
_symmetry.space_group_name_H-M   'P 1'
#
loop_
_entity.id
_entity.type
_entity.pdbx_description
1 polymer ?
#
loop_
_entity_poly.entity_id
_entity_poly.type
_entity_poly.pdbx_seq_one_letter_code
_entity_poly.pdbx_strand_id
1 'polypeptide(L)'
;MFLKKLLFFCLFSFFSFSQVNFSEDISPIIYNNCTECHRPGQSGPMSFTNYLEVSSLGSMIEYVTQSGYMPPWHADTDYSNFIGERGLSDEEISLISEWVDSGMPQGNPDLEATIPEFPDGSAVGIPDAVFTMEEEYLIEGNNQDDYRVFVFETNFPEDKYLKSIEIIPGNYAAVHHVLVNIDDGACAAIDASTPEYGYECESGFCTGEIPQLSAGYTPGMIPPLWNNDVGMLLPAGADISIQMHYAPSPIDQYDQSSVNLFFKEEPVLREVEVTTIVDTQLLIPANEVYEHYVSYEIEEDISLISILPHMHLIGKSWLVYAENNGDTIPIISIPEWDFNWQNFYQPEYMLKLPQGYTLHAYAVYDNTSSNPLNPNNPPQNIPWCDYTTCEMFFLPFSYVPYQEGDENIYLGNSEDLGCTDPSACNYSSEAIIDDGTCGVSDDCGECFIPCCFNTNTNNCDYNVTEQDCEYFWADFDIVSDPEQNIFWNTSCSFGCTDLQACNYNSSATDDDGSCVYIDGICDSCENGIIIDNDADNDGICDGDELEGCTDALACNYNELVTNDDGTCEYAEEYYDCDGICLNDTDNDGVCDEIDDCLGEIDECGVCNGNGPEEYYDCDGNCL
;
A
#
# COMPACT_ATOMS: atom_id res chain seq x y z
N MET A 1 22.25 43.02 61.69
CA MET A 1 21.02 42.25 61.41
C MET A 1 20.34 42.89 60.20
N PHE A 2 20.76 42.52 58.99
CA PHE A 2 20.15 42.94 57.73
C PHE A 2 19.83 41.66 56.95
N LEU A 3 18.55 41.37 56.79
CA LEU A 3 18.03 40.17 56.14
C LEU A 3 17.93 40.47 54.63
N LYS A 4 18.72 39.77 53.81
CA LYS A 4 18.52 39.69 52.35
C LYS A 4 17.41 38.67 52.07
N LYS A 5 16.31 39.10 51.45
CA LYS A 5 15.35 38.19 50.79
C LYS A 5 15.87 37.91 49.37
N LEU A 6 16.25 36.67 49.10
CA LEU A 6 16.35 36.14 47.75
C LEU A 6 14.92 35.78 47.29
N LEU A 7 14.47 36.34 46.16
CA LEU A 7 13.32 35.83 45.43
C LEU A 7 13.83 34.74 44.48
N PHE A 8 13.32 33.52 44.65
CA PHE A 8 13.50 32.41 43.73
C PHE A 8 12.38 32.50 42.69
N PHE A 9 12.72 32.74 41.43
CA PHE A 9 11.80 32.67 40.31
C PHE A 9 11.81 31.22 39.82
N CYS A 10 10.78 30.43 40.12
CA CYS A 10 10.54 29.17 39.42
C CYS A 10 10.04 29.50 38.01
N LEU A 11 10.85 29.22 36.99
CA LEU A 11 10.34 29.00 35.64
C LEU A 11 9.59 27.67 35.67
N PHE A 12 8.26 27.73 35.67
CA PHE A 12 7.45 26.60 35.22
C PHE A 12 7.54 26.59 33.70
N SER A 13 8.27 25.62 33.14
CA SER A 13 8.04 25.21 31.76
C SER A 13 6.64 24.65 31.69
N PHE A 14 5.71 25.40 31.08
CA PHE A 14 4.46 24.82 30.61
C PHE A 14 4.85 23.88 29.47
N PHE A 15 4.91 22.59 29.75
CA PHE A 15 4.66 21.61 28.69
C PHE A 15 3.22 21.87 28.24
N SER A 16 3.07 22.41 27.03
CA SER A 16 1.77 22.40 26.37
C SER A 16 1.55 20.94 26.00
N PHE A 17 0.79 20.21 26.82
CA PHE A 17 0.20 18.97 26.33
C PHE A 17 -0.68 19.36 25.14
N SER A 18 -0.43 18.76 23.97
CA SER A 18 -1.33 18.91 22.84
C SER A 18 -2.69 18.41 23.29
N GLN A 19 -3.74 19.17 22.98
CA GLN A 19 -5.10 18.76 23.30
C GLN A 19 -5.54 17.70 22.28
N VAL A 20 -6.12 16.59 22.75
CA VAL A 20 -6.68 15.55 21.87
C VAL A 20 -7.64 16.18 20.87
N ASN A 21 -7.46 15.89 19.60
CA ASN A 21 -8.21 16.50 18.50
C ASN A 21 -8.57 15.49 17.40
N PHE A 22 -9.52 15.86 16.55
CA PHE A 22 -10.01 14.95 15.54
C PHE A 22 -8.95 14.59 14.49
N SER A 23 -8.29 15.59 13.94
CA SER A 23 -7.43 15.41 12.77
C SER A 23 -6.26 14.47 13.10
N GLU A 24 -5.57 14.71 14.22
CA GLU A 24 -4.35 13.99 14.56
C GLU A 24 -4.64 12.68 15.33
N ASP A 25 -5.64 12.66 16.22
CA ASP A 25 -5.82 11.57 17.19
C ASP A 25 -7.03 10.67 16.90
N ILE A 26 -8.17 11.23 16.45
CA ILE A 26 -9.44 10.47 16.32
C ILE A 26 -9.71 10.00 14.89
N SER A 27 -9.28 10.76 13.88
CA SER A 27 -9.51 10.42 12.48
C SER A 27 -8.85 9.09 12.08
N PRO A 28 -7.63 8.72 12.55
CA PRO A 28 -7.09 7.40 12.29
C PRO A 28 -7.99 6.28 12.85
N ILE A 29 -8.48 6.46 14.09
CA ILE A 29 -9.34 5.47 14.77
C ILE A 29 -10.64 5.27 13.99
N ILE A 30 -11.32 6.37 13.63
CA ILE A 30 -12.61 6.33 12.94
C ILE A 30 -12.47 5.82 11.49
N TYR A 31 -11.44 6.25 10.79
CA TYR A 31 -11.24 5.87 9.38
C TYR A 31 -10.86 4.40 9.23
N ASN A 32 -10.06 3.86 10.14
CA ASN A 32 -9.65 2.46 10.10
C ASN A 32 -10.72 1.50 10.64
N ASN A 33 -11.47 1.88 11.69
CA ASN A 33 -12.36 0.93 12.38
C ASN A 33 -13.86 1.11 12.11
N CYS A 34 -14.28 2.28 11.61
CA CYS A 34 -15.72 2.59 11.47
C CYS A 34 -16.12 2.91 10.03
N THR A 35 -15.26 3.57 9.27
CA THR A 35 -15.62 4.18 7.99
C THR A 35 -15.89 3.17 6.88
N GLU A 36 -15.35 1.96 6.99
CA GLU A 36 -15.65 0.87 6.07
C GLU A 36 -17.16 0.63 5.94
N CYS A 37 -17.85 0.48 7.07
CA CYS A 37 -19.30 0.31 7.11
C CYS A 37 -20.02 1.67 7.11
N HIS A 38 -19.44 2.70 7.73
CA HIS A 38 -20.03 4.04 7.85
C HIS A 38 -19.58 4.98 6.74
N ARG A 39 -19.80 4.58 5.48
CA ARG A 39 -19.64 5.44 4.29
C ARG A 39 -20.86 5.34 3.37
N PRO A 40 -21.10 6.32 2.49
CA PRO A 40 -22.25 6.29 1.59
C PRO A 40 -22.33 4.99 0.78
N GLY A 41 -23.51 4.35 0.77
CA GLY A 41 -23.76 3.12 0.02
C GLY A 41 -23.40 1.82 0.74
N GLN A 42 -22.89 1.89 1.98
CA GLN A 42 -22.56 0.73 2.82
C GLN A 42 -23.59 0.53 3.93
N SER A 43 -23.39 -0.48 4.79
CA SER A 43 -24.37 -0.95 5.79
C SER A 43 -24.65 0.05 6.92
N GLY A 44 -23.71 0.96 7.20
CA GLY A 44 -23.83 1.96 8.24
C GLY A 44 -24.92 3.00 7.93
N PRO A 45 -25.86 3.29 8.87
CA PRO A 45 -26.98 4.20 8.62
C PRO A 45 -26.57 5.69 8.58
N MET A 46 -25.33 5.99 8.97
CA MET A 46 -24.71 7.31 8.88
C MET A 46 -23.28 7.19 8.38
N SER A 47 -22.79 8.26 7.76
CA SER A 47 -21.41 8.36 7.27
C SER A 47 -20.48 8.95 8.34
N PHE A 48 -19.23 8.49 8.35
CA PHE A 48 -18.12 8.95 9.20
C PHE A 48 -16.89 9.27 8.35
N THR A 49 -17.07 10.09 7.32
CA THR A 49 -16.04 10.39 6.29
C THR A 49 -15.38 11.76 6.47
N ASN A 50 -15.72 12.50 7.52
CA ASN A 50 -15.14 13.79 7.85
C ASN A 50 -15.45 14.20 9.29
N TYR A 51 -14.73 15.20 9.78
CA TYR A 51 -14.94 15.79 11.11
C TYR A 51 -16.39 16.17 11.42
N LEU A 52 -17.12 16.79 10.48
CA LEU A 52 -18.46 17.30 10.77
C LEU A 52 -19.46 16.17 11.01
N GLU A 53 -19.33 15.08 10.24
CA GLU A 53 -20.12 13.87 10.40
C GLU A 53 -19.87 13.24 11.77
N VAL A 54 -18.60 13.00 12.11
CA VAL A 54 -18.20 12.34 13.37
C VAL A 54 -18.57 13.20 14.58
N SER A 55 -18.18 14.49 14.59
CA SER A 55 -18.45 15.39 15.72
C SER A 55 -19.94 15.65 15.96
N SER A 56 -20.79 15.54 14.93
CA SER A 56 -22.24 15.67 15.11
C SER A 56 -22.85 14.53 15.94
N LEU A 57 -22.17 13.39 16.00
CA LEU A 57 -22.59 12.17 16.67
C LEU A 57 -21.63 11.74 17.80
N GLY A 58 -20.65 12.57 18.17
CA GLY A 58 -19.58 12.18 19.09
C GLY A 58 -20.05 11.60 20.42
N SER A 59 -21.09 12.14 21.06
CA SER A 59 -21.64 11.56 22.29
C SER A 59 -22.29 10.18 22.10
N MET A 60 -22.81 9.89 20.90
CA MET A 60 -23.32 8.56 20.58
C MET A 60 -22.16 7.61 20.29
N ILE A 61 -21.16 8.06 19.53
CA ILE A 61 -19.93 7.31 19.25
C ILE A 61 -19.25 6.91 20.57
N GLU A 62 -19.03 7.86 21.48
CA GLU A 62 -18.48 7.59 22.81
C GLU A 62 -19.30 6.53 23.56
N TYR A 63 -20.64 6.63 23.55
CA TYR A 63 -21.48 5.67 24.27
C TYR A 63 -21.34 4.25 23.70
N VAL A 64 -21.39 4.09 22.38
CA VAL A 64 -21.36 2.76 21.74
C VAL A 64 -19.98 2.13 21.79
N THR A 65 -18.91 2.93 21.77
CA THR A 65 -17.54 2.41 21.95
C THR A 65 -17.26 2.05 23.40
N GLN A 66 -17.67 2.87 24.37
CA GLN A 66 -17.55 2.54 25.79
C GLN A 66 -18.36 1.31 26.21
N SER A 67 -19.50 1.05 25.56
CA SER A 67 -20.31 -0.13 25.87
C SER A 67 -19.84 -1.39 25.13
N GLY A 68 -18.85 -1.32 24.24
CA GLY A 68 -18.46 -2.42 23.37
C GLY A 68 -19.55 -2.82 22.37
N TYR A 69 -20.50 -1.94 22.10
CA TYR A 69 -21.55 -2.19 21.10
C TYR A 69 -21.01 -1.99 19.67
N MET A 70 -20.08 -1.05 19.51
CA MET A 70 -19.40 -0.78 18.25
C MET A 70 -17.91 -0.51 18.48
N PRO A 71 -17.04 -0.93 17.55
CA PRO A 71 -17.34 -1.82 16.43
C PRO A 71 -17.69 -3.24 16.93
N PRO A 72 -18.47 -4.01 16.15
CA PRO A 72 -19.01 -5.28 16.61
C PRO A 72 -17.98 -6.41 16.44
N TRP A 73 -17.07 -6.52 17.40
CA TRP A 73 -16.09 -7.60 17.47
C TRP A 73 -16.11 -8.24 18.85
N HIS A 74 -16.73 -9.41 18.96
CA HIS A 74 -16.96 -10.07 20.25
C HIS A 74 -15.94 -11.17 20.58
N ALA A 75 -15.05 -11.51 19.65
CA ALA A 75 -13.97 -12.44 19.95
C ALA A 75 -12.89 -11.75 20.79
N ASP A 76 -12.39 -12.47 21.78
CA ASP A 76 -11.35 -12.02 22.70
C ASP A 76 -9.98 -12.01 22.00
N THR A 77 -9.52 -10.82 21.63
CA THR A 77 -8.25 -10.59 20.93
C THR A 77 -7.03 -10.89 21.80
N ASP A 78 -7.17 -10.93 23.13
CA ASP A 78 -6.08 -11.39 24.02
C ASP A 78 -5.96 -12.92 24.04
N TYR A 79 -6.97 -13.64 23.53
CA TYR A 79 -7.01 -15.11 23.50
C TYR A 79 -6.53 -15.69 22.18
N SER A 80 -6.98 -15.13 21.05
CA SER A 80 -6.62 -15.58 19.68
C SER A 80 -6.83 -14.44 18.69
N ASN A 81 -5.95 -14.34 17.69
CA ASN A 81 -6.04 -13.32 16.64
C ASN A 81 -6.67 -13.84 15.36
N PHE A 82 -7.44 -13.00 14.69
CA PHE A 82 -8.13 -13.29 13.43
C PHE A 82 -8.00 -12.14 12.43
N ILE A 83 -8.18 -12.50 11.17
CA ILE A 83 -8.20 -11.53 10.07
C ILE A 83 -9.48 -10.67 10.18
N GLY A 84 -9.33 -9.36 9.97
CA GLY A 84 -10.46 -8.42 9.98
C GLY A 84 -10.95 -8.05 11.38
N GLU A 85 -10.08 -8.19 12.38
CA GLU A 85 -10.29 -7.65 13.73
C GLU A 85 -10.60 -6.15 13.68
N ARG A 86 -11.67 -5.77 14.38
CA ARG A 86 -12.20 -4.40 14.41
C ARG A 86 -12.45 -3.90 15.83
N GLY A 87 -11.86 -4.56 16.81
CA GLY A 87 -11.92 -4.10 18.20
C GLY A 87 -11.21 -2.76 18.38
N LEU A 88 -11.67 -1.95 19.33
CA LEU A 88 -10.92 -0.78 19.79
C LEU A 88 -10.17 -1.14 21.07
N SER A 89 -8.93 -0.71 21.18
CA SER A 89 -8.16 -0.80 22.42
C SER A 89 -8.74 0.11 23.50
N ASP A 90 -8.46 -0.21 24.77
CA ASP A 90 -8.82 0.64 25.92
C ASP A 90 -8.27 2.07 25.79
N GLU A 91 -7.12 2.24 25.13
CA GLU A 91 -6.50 3.53 24.86
C GLU A 91 -7.28 4.31 23.81
N GLU A 92 -7.67 3.68 22.69
CA GLU A 92 -8.50 4.31 21.65
C GLU A 92 -9.88 4.71 22.18
N ILE A 93 -10.53 3.85 22.97
CA ILE A 93 -11.81 4.17 23.63
C ILE A 93 -11.63 5.38 24.55
N SER A 94 -10.53 5.43 25.30
CA SER A 94 -10.21 6.56 26.19
C SER A 94 -9.95 7.85 25.42
N LEU A 95 -9.26 7.79 24.28
CA LEU A 95 -9.02 8.94 23.40
C LEU A 95 -10.32 9.51 22.84
N ILE A 96 -11.23 8.66 22.36
CA ILE A 96 -12.55 9.08 21.88
C ILE A 96 -13.30 9.81 23.01
N SER A 97 -13.31 9.24 24.22
CA SER A 97 -13.97 9.85 25.37
C SER A 97 -13.36 11.20 25.75
N GLU A 98 -12.03 11.30 25.83
CA GLU A 98 -11.33 12.56 26.15
C GLU A 98 -11.61 13.65 25.10
N TRP A 99 -11.64 13.27 23.82
CA TRP A 99 -11.97 14.18 22.72
C TRP A 99 -13.40 14.72 22.85
N VAL A 100 -14.37 13.85 23.16
CA VAL A 100 -15.77 14.25 23.36
C VAL A 100 -15.92 15.16 24.58
N ASP A 101 -15.32 14.79 25.71
CA ASP A 101 -15.31 15.60 26.95
C ASP A 101 -14.65 16.97 26.75
N SER A 102 -13.68 17.05 25.84
CA SER A 102 -12.97 18.27 25.47
C SER A 102 -13.74 19.17 24.51
N GLY A 103 -14.97 18.79 24.11
CA GLY A 103 -15.81 19.53 23.19
C GLY A 103 -15.50 19.28 21.71
N MET A 104 -14.88 18.14 21.39
CA MET A 104 -14.61 17.65 20.04
C MET A 104 -13.84 18.64 19.15
N PRO A 105 -12.67 19.16 19.56
CA PRO A 105 -11.89 20.06 18.72
C PRO A 105 -11.42 19.35 17.43
N GLN A 106 -11.46 20.05 16.29
CA GLN A 106 -11.05 19.47 15.00
C GLN A 106 -9.53 19.26 14.91
N GLY A 107 -8.71 20.18 15.43
CA GLY A 107 -7.26 20.15 15.19
C GLY A 107 -6.87 20.81 13.88
N ASN A 108 -5.71 20.44 13.33
CA ASN A 108 -5.25 20.91 12.02
C ASN A 108 -5.76 19.99 10.90
N PRO A 109 -6.69 20.44 10.02
CA PRO A 109 -7.23 19.59 8.94
C PRO A 109 -6.19 19.06 7.96
N ASP A 110 -5.02 19.72 7.85
CA ASP A 110 -3.91 19.25 6.99
C ASP A 110 -3.20 18.01 7.57
N LEU A 111 -3.48 17.65 8.84
CA LEU A 111 -2.96 16.47 9.52
C LEU A 111 -4.04 15.39 9.72
N GLU A 112 -5.23 15.57 9.14
CA GLU A 112 -6.29 14.58 9.17
C GLU A 112 -5.84 13.32 8.41
N ALA A 113 -6.09 12.15 8.99
CA ALA A 113 -5.74 10.87 8.38
C ALA A 113 -6.42 10.73 7.00
N THR A 114 -5.74 10.08 6.08
CA THR A 114 -6.34 9.69 4.81
C THR A 114 -7.32 8.56 5.05
N ILE A 115 -8.53 8.68 4.50
CA ILE A 115 -9.49 7.58 4.50
C ILE A 115 -8.89 6.42 3.69
N PRO A 116 -8.91 5.17 4.20
CA PRO A 116 -8.47 4.00 3.46
C PRO A 116 -9.15 3.93 2.09
N GLU A 117 -8.41 3.48 1.07
CA GLU A 117 -9.04 3.14 -0.19
C GLU A 117 -9.87 1.88 -0.01
N PHE A 118 -11.11 1.93 -0.48
CA PHE A 118 -12.01 0.80 -0.40
C PHE A 118 -12.35 0.33 -1.80
N PRO A 119 -12.30 -0.98 -2.06
CA PRO A 119 -12.55 -1.51 -3.39
C PRO A 119 -13.98 -1.19 -3.85
N ASP A 120 -14.10 -0.70 -5.08
CA ASP A 120 -15.40 -0.54 -5.74
C ASP A 120 -15.88 -1.93 -6.20
N GLY A 121 -16.85 -2.50 -5.49
CA GLY A 121 -17.43 -3.81 -5.81
C GLY A 121 -16.82 -4.94 -4.97
N SER A 122 -16.02 -5.80 -5.59
CA SER A 122 -15.44 -6.97 -4.94
C SER A 122 -14.18 -6.64 -4.15
N ALA A 123 -14.08 -7.17 -2.93
CA ALA A 123 -12.89 -7.10 -2.09
C ALA A 123 -11.80 -8.11 -2.51
N VAL A 124 -12.17 -9.14 -3.27
CA VAL A 124 -11.23 -10.21 -3.71
C VAL A 124 -10.57 -9.89 -5.06
N GLY A 125 -11.26 -9.15 -5.92
CA GLY A 125 -10.76 -8.75 -7.25
C GLY A 125 -11.80 -8.93 -8.35
N ILE A 126 -11.36 -9.28 -9.56
CA ILE A 126 -12.29 -9.51 -10.69
C ILE A 126 -12.85 -10.94 -10.61
N PRO A 127 -14.17 -11.13 -10.47
CA PRO A 127 -14.76 -12.47 -10.40
C PRO A 127 -14.75 -13.19 -11.75
N ASP A 128 -14.54 -14.51 -11.72
CA ASP A 128 -14.60 -15.37 -12.89
C ASP A 128 -16.04 -15.71 -13.30
N ALA A 129 -16.94 -15.79 -12.31
CA ALA A 129 -18.37 -15.95 -12.51
C ALA A 129 -19.16 -15.13 -11.47
N VAL A 130 -20.28 -14.56 -11.92
CA VAL A 130 -21.19 -13.77 -11.08
C VAL A 130 -22.59 -14.33 -11.22
N PHE A 131 -23.20 -14.70 -10.10
CA PHE A 131 -24.57 -15.20 -10.02
C PHE A 131 -25.42 -14.18 -9.26
N THR A 132 -26.21 -13.39 -9.99
CA THR A 132 -27.11 -12.38 -9.42
C THR A 132 -28.52 -12.95 -9.26
N MET A 133 -29.23 -12.55 -8.20
CA MET A 133 -30.64 -12.89 -8.02
C MET A 133 -31.44 -12.53 -9.28
N GLU A 134 -32.28 -13.45 -9.76
CA GLU A 134 -32.98 -13.32 -11.04
C GLU A 134 -33.95 -12.13 -11.08
N GLU A 135 -34.56 -11.84 -9.93
CA GLU A 135 -35.44 -10.69 -9.73
C GLU A 135 -35.19 -10.00 -8.39
N GLU A 136 -35.58 -8.73 -8.30
CA GLU A 136 -35.53 -7.97 -7.04
C GLU A 136 -36.49 -8.60 -6.02
N TYR A 137 -35.99 -8.85 -4.82
CA TYR A 137 -36.79 -9.30 -3.71
C TYR A 137 -37.32 -8.09 -2.90
N LEU A 138 -38.62 -8.11 -2.59
CA LEU A 138 -39.25 -7.12 -1.72
C LEU A 138 -39.12 -7.56 -0.26
N ILE A 139 -38.43 -6.75 0.53
CA ILE A 139 -38.36 -6.87 1.98
C ILE A 139 -39.47 -5.98 2.57
N GLU A 140 -40.46 -6.60 3.21
CA GLU A 140 -41.62 -5.87 3.74
C GLU A 140 -41.22 -4.96 4.91
N GLY A 141 -41.70 -3.71 4.90
CA GLY A 141 -41.50 -2.73 5.96
C GLY A 141 -42.34 -2.97 7.22
N ASN A 142 -42.31 -4.18 7.79
CA ASN A 142 -43.20 -4.61 8.87
C ASN A 142 -42.51 -4.70 10.26
N ASN A 143 -41.23 -4.30 10.36
CA ASN A 143 -40.33 -4.46 11.52
C ASN A 143 -40.22 -5.90 12.03
N GLN A 144 -40.17 -6.88 11.12
CA GLN A 144 -39.87 -8.28 11.44
C GLN A 144 -38.61 -8.70 10.69
N ASP A 145 -37.88 -9.66 11.26
CA ASP A 145 -36.79 -10.33 10.56
C ASP A 145 -37.37 -11.14 9.39
N ASP A 146 -36.62 -11.19 8.30
CA ASP A 146 -36.99 -11.98 7.10
C ASP A 146 -35.81 -12.88 6.72
N TYR A 147 -36.06 -14.18 6.75
CA TYR A 147 -35.08 -15.22 6.45
C TYR A 147 -35.50 -15.98 5.20
N ARG A 148 -34.64 -15.94 4.18
CA ARG A 148 -34.98 -16.46 2.86
C ARG A 148 -33.80 -17.19 2.22
N VAL A 149 -34.07 -18.33 1.59
CA VAL A 149 -33.08 -19.02 0.77
C VAL A 149 -33.30 -18.67 -0.69
N PHE A 150 -32.22 -18.30 -1.37
CA PHE A 150 -32.16 -18.14 -2.82
C PHE A 150 -31.18 -19.15 -3.42
N VAL A 151 -31.55 -19.73 -4.55
CA VAL A 151 -30.78 -20.81 -5.21
C VAL A 151 -30.24 -20.33 -6.55
N PHE A 152 -28.95 -20.61 -6.80
CA PHE A 152 -28.24 -20.28 -8.03
C PHE A 152 -27.77 -21.57 -8.71
N GLU A 153 -28.43 -21.92 -9.82
CA GLU A 153 -28.04 -23.08 -10.63
C GLU A 153 -26.74 -22.80 -11.42
N THR A 154 -25.62 -23.36 -10.99
CA THR A 154 -24.31 -23.03 -11.59
C THR A 154 -24.14 -23.60 -12.99
N ASN A 155 -24.76 -24.77 -13.24
CA ASN A 155 -24.75 -25.48 -14.52
C ASN A 155 -23.35 -25.77 -15.09
N PHE A 156 -22.30 -25.80 -14.25
CA PHE A 156 -20.96 -26.13 -14.71
C PHE A 156 -20.85 -27.61 -15.13
N PRO A 157 -20.30 -27.93 -16.31
CA PRO A 157 -20.24 -29.31 -16.82
C PRO A 157 -19.10 -30.14 -16.20
N GLU A 158 -18.17 -29.47 -15.50
CA GLU A 158 -16.95 -30.04 -14.91
C GLU A 158 -16.75 -29.39 -13.54
N ASP A 159 -16.07 -30.12 -12.65
CA ASP A 159 -15.71 -29.64 -11.33
C ASP A 159 -14.93 -28.32 -11.42
N LYS A 160 -15.24 -27.39 -10.53
CA LYS A 160 -14.54 -26.12 -10.36
C LYS A 160 -13.87 -26.10 -9.00
N TYR A 161 -12.69 -25.50 -8.97
CA TYR A 161 -11.95 -25.30 -7.74
C TYR A 161 -11.91 -23.81 -7.44
N LEU A 162 -12.41 -23.45 -6.27
CA LEU A 162 -12.61 -22.07 -5.86
C LEU A 162 -11.38 -21.57 -5.09
N LYS A 163 -10.95 -20.35 -5.39
CA LYS A 163 -10.03 -19.51 -4.60
C LYS A 163 -10.79 -18.76 -3.51
N SER A 164 -12.02 -18.34 -3.81
CA SER A 164 -12.88 -17.59 -2.90
C SER A 164 -14.34 -17.64 -3.36
N ILE A 165 -15.25 -17.41 -2.43
CA ILE A 165 -16.66 -17.11 -2.66
C ILE A 165 -16.96 -15.82 -1.91
N GLU A 166 -17.55 -14.85 -2.61
CA GLU A 166 -17.92 -13.56 -2.03
C GLU A 166 -19.39 -13.26 -2.30
N ILE A 167 -20.06 -12.71 -1.29
CA ILE A 167 -21.43 -12.21 -1.41
C ILE A 167 -21.37 -10.69 -1.55
N ILE A 168 -22.04 -10.17 -2.58
CA ILE A 168 -22.23 -8.73 -2.80
C ILE A 168 -23.71 -8.42 -2.57
N PRO A 169 -24.06 -7.81 -1.42
CA PRO A 169 -25.40 -7.29 -1.16
C PRO A 169 -25.86 -6.30 -2.25
N GLY A 170 -27.07 -6.48 -2.75
CA GLY A 170 -27.72 -5.46 -3.60
C GLY A 170 -28.17 -4.26 -2.77
N ASN A 171 -28.47 -4.49 -1.49
CA ASN A 171 -28.83 -3.50 -0.51
C ASN A 171 -28.13 -3.75 0.83
N TYR A 172 -26.95 -3.16 1.00
CA TYR A 172 -26.14 -3.24 2.22
C TYR A 172 -26.86 -2.78 3.49
N ALA A 173 -27.86 -1.90 3.38
CA ALA A 173 -28.62 -1.44 4.54
C ALA A 173 -29.70 -2.44 5.01
N ALA A 174 -30.06 -3.41 4.18
CA ALA A 174 -31.06 -4.43 4.48
C ALA A 174 -30.43 -5.77 4.92
N VAL A 175 -29.38 -6.18 4.19
CA VAL A 175 -28.74 -7.48 4.38
C VAL A 175 -27.94 -7.46 5.68
N HIS A 176 -28.36 -8.28 6.64
CA HIS A 176 -27.74 -8.37 7.95
C HIS A 176 -26.68 -9.47 8.00
N HIS A 177 -27.00 -10.66 7.48
CA HIS A 177 -25.99 -11.69 7.21
C HIS A 177 -26.45 -12.65 6.11
N VAL A 178 -25.48 -13.37 5.55
CA VAL A 178 -25.70 -14.40 4.54
C VAL A 178 -24.86 -15.63 4.88
N LEU A 179 -25.45 -16.81 4.79
CA LEU A 179 -24.71 -18.06 4.80
C LEU A 179 -24.71 -18.65 3.39
N VAL A 180 -23.63 -19.35 3.02
CA VAL A 180 -23.52 -20.04 1.73
C VAL A 180 -23.46 -21.55 1.93
N ASN A 181 -24.19 -22.27 1.09
CA ASN A 181 -24.18 -23.72 1.00
C ASN A 181 -23.99 -24.15 -0.46
N ILE A 182 -23.23 -25.22 -0.67
CA ILE A 182 -23.08 -25.88 -1.96
C ILE A 182 -23.83 -27.21 -1.87
N ASP A 183 -24.82 -27.43 -2.75
CA ASP A 183 -25.64 -28.65 -2.75
C ASP A 183 -25.84 -29.26 -4.13
N ASP A 184 -26.42 -30.46 -4.17
CA ASP A 184 -26.67 -31.25 -5.38
C ASP A 184 -28.07 -31.02 -6.00
N GLY A 185 -28.71 -29.89 -5.65
CA GLY A 185 -30.03 -29.48 -6.12
C GLY A 185 -31.18 -29.80 -5.16
N ALA A 186 -30.86 -30.16 -3.91
CA ALA A 186 -31.84 -30.36 -2.85
C ALA A 186 -32.60 -29.07 -2.53
N CYS A 187 -31.90 -27.94 -2.48
CA CYS A 187 -32.51 -26.63 -2.24
C CYS A 187 -33.32 -26.15 -3.45
N ALA A 188 -32.82 -26.38 -4.68
CA ALA A 188 -33.55 -26.09 -5.91
C ALA A 188 -34.91 -26.81 -5.99
N ALA A 189 -34.97 -28.06 -5.49
CA ALA A 189 -36.23 -28.82 -5.44
C ALA A 189 -37.27 -28.22 -4.47
N ILE A 190 -36.82 -27.60 -3.37
CA ILE A 190 -37.71 -26.90 -2.42
C ILE A 190 -38.18 -25.59 -3.01
N ASP A 191 -37.29 -24.80 -3.60
CA ASP A 191 -37.61 -23.55 -4.26
C ASP A 191 -38.65 -23.74 -5.38
N ALA A 192 -38.46 -24.76 -6.23
CA ALA A 192 -39.43 -25.12 -7.26
C ALA A 192 -40.79 -25.59 -6.72
N SER A 193 -40.90 -25.87 -5.42
CA SER A 193 -42.15 -26.27 -4.75
C SER A 193 -42.93 -25.09 -4.16
N THR A 194 -42.31 -23.93 -4.05
CA THR A 194 -42.92 -22.68 -3.57
C THR A 194 -43.30 -21.77 -4.74
N PRO A 195 -44.40 -21.00 -4.65
CA PRO A 195 -44.78 -20.06 -5.70
C PRO A 195 -44.04 -18.73 -5.64
N GLU A 196 -43.45 -18.39 -4.49
CA GLU A 196 -42.64 -17.20 -4.31
C GLU A 196 -41.18 -17.43 -4.78
N TYR A 197 -40.45 -16.36 -5.13
CA TYR A 197 -39.04 -16.46 -5.54
C TYR A 197 -38.12 -16.64 -4.34
N GLY A 198 -37.41 -17.76 -4.24
CA GLY A 198 -36.81 -18.19 -2.98
C GLY A 198 -37.86 -18.78 -2.05
N TYR A 199 -37.44 -19.27 -0.89
CA TYR A 199 -38.36 -19.80 0.12
C TYR A 199 -37.94 -19.39 1.53
N GLU A 200 -38.94 -19.21 2.39
CA GLU A 200 -38.74 -18.85 3.79
C GLU A 200 -38.04 -20.01 4.53
N CYS A 201 -36.94 -19.68 5.22
CA CYS A 201 -36.17 -20.66 5.98
C CYS A 201 -35.38 -19.95 7.09
N GLU A 202 -35.93 -19.92 8.31
CA GLU A 202 -35.33 -19.24 9.47
C GLU A 202 -34.01 -19.87 9.93
N SER A 203 -33.73 -21.14 9.59
CA SER A 203 -32.45 -21.78 9.89
C SER A 203 -32.22 -22.99 8.99
N GLY A 204 -30.95 -23.14 8.59
CA GLY A 204 -30.51 -24.13 7.61
C GLY A 204 -30.67 -23.65 6.18
N PHE A 205 -30.79 -24.62 5.26
CA PHE A 205 -30.91 -24.35 3.84
C PHE A 205 -31.96 -25.28 3.23
N CYS A 206 -31.64 -26.57 3.15
CA CYS A 206 -32.51 -27.60 2.60
C CYS A 206 -32.91 -28.62 3.69
N THR A 207 -33.93 -29.45 3.46
CA THR A 207 -34.42 -30.39 4.47
C THR A 207 -33.44 -31.53 4.76
N GLY A 208 -32.97 -31.65 6.02
CA GLY A 208 -32.56 -32.92 6.62
C GLY A 208 -31.07 -33.23 6.70
N GLU A 209 -30.18 -32.35 6.24
CA GLU A 209 -28.73 -32.49 6.41
C GLU A 209 -28.15 -31.25 7.11
N ILE A 210 -27.08 -31.46 7.90
CA ILE A 210 -26.34 -30.35 8.51
C ILE A 210 -25.63 -29.62 7.36
N PRO A 211 -25.90 -28.31 7.17
CA PRO A 211 -25.31 -27.58 6.07
C PRO A 211 -23.79 -27.50 6.24
N GLN A 212 -23.08 -27.77 5.14
CA GLN A 212 -21.63 -27.61 5.07
C GLN A 212 -21.35 -26.17 4.66
N LEU A 213 -21.30 -25.28 5.65
CA LEU A 213 -21.17 -23.84 5.39
C LEU A 213 -19.82 -23.53 4.77
N SER A 214 -19.86 -23.11 3.50
CA SER A 214 -18.67 -22.88 2.69
C SER A 214 -18.10 -21.47 2.81
N ALA A 215 -18.97 -20.49 3.06
CA ALA A 215 -18.66 -19.07 3.17
C ALA A 215 -19.88 -18.32 3.76
N GLY A 216 -19.75 -17.02 3.95
CA GLY A 216 -20.85 -16.15 4.36
C GLY A 216 -20.54 -14.67 4.20
N TYR A 217 -21.44 -13.84 4.71
CA TYR A 217 -21.29 -12.40 4.78
C TYR A 217 -21.96 -11.88 6.05
N THR A 218 -21.29 -10.93 6.70
CA THR A 218 -21.84 -9.98 7.66
C THR A 218 -21.21 -8.61 7.33
N PRO A 219 -21.80 -7.49 7.72
CA PRO A 219 -21.20 -6.18 7.53
C PRO A 219 -19.74 -6.13 8.03
N GLY A 220 -18.83 -5.90 7.09
CA GLY A 220 -17.38 -5.86 7.32
C GLY A 220 -16.67 -7.21 7.09
N MET A 221 -17.32 -8.36 7.19
CA MET A 221 -16.63 -9.65 7.06
C MET A 221 -15.82 -9.75 5.76
N ILE A 222 -14.59 -10.24 5.89
CA ILE A 222 -13.68 -10.47 4.77
C ILE A 222 -14.00 -11.84 4.16
N PRO A 223 -14.19 -11.93 2.82
CA PRO A 223 -14.39 -13.21 2.15
C PRO A 223 -13.22 -14.18 2.39
N PRO A 224 -13.47 -15.50 2.49
CA PRO A 224 -12.38 -16.45 2.68
C PRO A 224 -11.45 -16.48 1.46
N LEU A 225 -10.14 -16.53 1.70
CA LEU A 225 -9.12 -16.72 0.68
C LEU A 225 -8.42 -18.06 0.89
N TRP A 226 -8.63 -18.98 -0.05
CA TRP A 226 -7.94 -20.27 -0.06
C TRP A 226 -6.65 -20.14 -0.87
N ASN A 227 -5.59 -19.70 -0.17
CA ASN A 227 -4.27 -19.41 -0.73
C ASN A 227 -3.48 -20.69 -1.11
N ASN A 228 -2.36 -20.53 -1.84
CA ASN A 228 -1.45 -21.62 -2.24
C ASN A 228 -2.15 -22.76 -3.00
N ASP A 229 -1.92 -24.01 -2.60
CA ASP A 229 -2.45 -25.24 -3.21
C ASP A 229 -3.82 -25.67 -2.63
N VAL A 230 -4.39 -24.84 -1.74
CA VAL A 230 -5.68 -25.06 -1.10
C VAL A 230 -6.81 -24.46 -1.91
N GLY A 231 -7.96 -25.12 -1.96
CA GLY A 231 -9.18 -24.57 -2.57
C GLY A 231 -10.42 -25.37 -2.22
N MET A 232 -11.59 -24.78 -2.44
CA MET A 232 -12.86 -25.46 -2.22
C MET A 232 -13.38 -26.07 -3.51
N LEU A 233 -13.85 -27.32 -3.45
CA LEU A 233 -14.47 -27.99 -4.59
C LEU A 233 -15.92 -27.50 -4.77
N LEU A 234 -16.23 -27.05 -5.97
CA LEU A 234 -17.58 -26.88 -6.49
C LEU A 234 -17.83 -27.98 -7.53
N PRO A 235 -18.55 -29.06 -7.16
CA PRO A 235 -18.77 -30.19 -8.06
C PRO A 235 -19.51 -29.80 -9.35
N ALA A 236 -19.27 -30.54 -10.43
CA ALA A 236 -20.00 -30.39 -11.68
C ALA A 236 -21.52 -30.52 -11.46
N GLY A 237 -22.27 -29.50 -11.89
CA GLY A 237 -23.73 -29.45 -11.75
C GLY A 237 -24.24 -29.20 -10.33
N ALA A 238 -23.37 -28.84 -9.38
CA ALA A 238 -23.81 -28.38 -8.06
C ALA A 238 -24.46 -27.00 -8.13
N ASP A 239 -25.36 -26.74 -7.20
CA ASP A 239 -26.03 -25.45 -7.02
C ASP A 239 -25.41 -24.71 -5.84
N ILE A 240 -25.48 -23.38 -5.89
CA ILE A 240 -25.13 -22.53 -4.75
C ILE A 240 -26.42 -22.00 -4.15
N SER A 241 -26.64 -22.28 -2.88
CA SER A 241 -27.78 -21.76 -2.14
C SER A 241 -27.26 -20.75 -1.12
N ILE A 242 -27.91 -19.59 -1.01
CA ILE A 242 -27.61 -18.61 0.03
C ILE A 242 -28.81 -18.46 0.96
N GLN A 243 -28.58 -18.52 2.26
CA GLN A 243 -29.57 -18.17 3.26
C GLN A 243 -29.33 -16.71 3.65
N MET A 244 -30.29 -15.86 3.29
CA MET A 244 -30.28 -14.43 3.48
C MET A 244 -31.09 -14.07 4.72
N HIS A 245 -30.50 -13.29 5.63
CA HIS A 245 -31.19 -12.67 6.76
C HIS A 245 -31.24 -11.16 6.54
N TYR A 246 -32.44 -10.63 6.40
CA TYR A 246 -32.70 -9.19 6.33
C TYR A 246 -33.09 -8.63 7.70
N ALA A 247 -32.45 -7.52 8.09
CA ALA A 247 -32.75 -6.82 9.32
C ALA A 247 -34.16 -6.20 9.31
N PRO A 248 -34.81 -6.07 10.48
CA PRO A 248 -36.18 -5.58 10.57
C PRO A 248 -36.24 -4.08 10.21
N SER A 249 -37.10 -3.75 9.25
CA SER A 249 -37.28 -2.38 8.75
C SER A 249 -38.75 -1.93 8.83
N PRO A 250 -39.04 -0.65 9.13
CA PRO A 250 -40.39 -0.09 9.06
C PRO A 250 -40.79 0.38 7.66
N ILE A 251 -39.87 0.30 6.69
CA ILE A 251 -40.07 0.74 5.31
C ILE A 251 -39.77 -0.42 4.36
N ASP A 252 -40.56 -0.52 3.29
CA ASP A 252 -40.31 -1.46 2.21
C ASP A 252 -38.95 -1.18 1.60
N GLN A 253 -38.16 -2.24 1.43
CA GLN A 253 -36.85 -2.20 0.80
C GLN A 253 -36.79 -3.27 -0.29
N TYR A 254 -35.80 -3.14 -1.18
CA TYR A 254 -35.57 -4.11 -2.24
C TYR A 254 -34.11 -4.55 -2.18
N ASP A 255 -33.87 -5.80 -2.52
CA ASP A 255 -32.54 -6.37 -2.62
C ASP A 255 -32.41 -7.23 -3.88
N GLN A 256 -31.23 -7.20 -4.48
CA GLN A 256 -30.87 -8.04 -5.61
C GLN A 256 -29.38 -8.39 -5.47
N SER A 257 -29.09 -9.19 -4.45
CA SER A 257 -27.75 -9.64 -4.11
C SER A 257 -27.14 -10.57 -5.16
N SER A 258 -25.82 -10.73 -5.11
CA SER A 258 -25.09 -11.63 -6.01
C SER A 258 -23.98 -12.40 -5.31
N VAL A 259 -23.62 -13.54 -5.90
CA VAL A 259 -22.50 -14.40 -5.50
C VAL A 259 -21.40 -14.30 -6.55
N ASN A 260 -20.23 -13.85 -6.13
CA ASN A 260 -19.01 -13.82 -6.92
C ASN A 260 -18.19 -15.09 -6.67
N LEU A 261 -17.78 -15.76 -7.74
CA LEU A 261 -16.89 -16.91 -7.68
C LEU A 261 -15.54 -16.57 -8.30
N PHE A 262 -14.48 -17.02 -7.62
CA PHE A 262 -13.09 -16.89 -8.05
C PHE A 262 -12.52 -18.28 -8.18
N PHE A 263 -11.99 -18.63 -9.35
CA PHE A 263 -11.46 -19.95 -9.64
C PHE A 263 -9.95 -19.99 -9.41
N LYS A 264 -9.44 -21.17 -9.03
CA LYS A 264 -8.01 -21.43 -8.99
C LYS A 264 -7.48 -21.58 -10.41
N GLU A 265 -6.43 -20.83 -10.74
CA GLU A 265 -5.71 -21.00 -12.01
C GLU A 265 -4.83 -22.26 -11.99
N GLU A 266 -4.25 -22.54 -10.82
CA GLU A 266 -3.39 -23.69 -10.56
C GLU A 266 -4.18 -24.89 -9.96
N PRO A 267 -3.71 -26.13 -10.14
CA PRO A 267 -4.37 -27.30 -9.58
C PRO A 267 -4.47 -27.22 -8.04
N VAL A 268 -5.67 -27.45 -7.51
CA VAL A 268 -5.86 -27.68 -6.08
C VAL A 268 -5.33 -29.07 -5.73
N LEU A 269 -4.43 -29.12 -4.76
CA LEU A 269 -3.87 -30.36 -4.22
C LEU A 269 -4.51 -30.73 -2.88
N ARG A 270 -5.09 -29.74 -2.20
CA ARG A 270 -5.75 -29.88 -0.89
C ARG A 270 -7.13 -29.22 -0.92
N GLU A 271 -8.16 -30.04 -0.81
CA GLU A 271 -9.54 -29.58 -0.79
C GLU A 271 -9.92 -29.16 0.63
N VAL A 272 -10.56 -28.01 0.77
CA VAL A 272 -11.10 -27.53 2.05
C VAL A 272 -12.22 -28.45 2.49
N GLU A 273 -12.08 -29.00 3.70
CA GLU A 273 -13.11 -29.79 4.36
C GLU A 273 -13.83 -28.96 5.39
N VAL A 274 -15.12 -29.24 5.59
CA VAL A 274 -15.95 -28.62 6.63
C VAL A 274 -16.44 -29.73 7.55
N THR A 275 -16.37 -29.48 8.85
CA THR A 275 -16.95 -30.34 9.89
C THR A 275 -17.76 -29.48 10.85
N THR A 276 -18.74 -30.06 11.50
CA THR A 276 -19.60 -29.34 12.46
C THR A 276 -19.70 -30.13 13.77
N ILE A 277 -19.38 -29.45 14.87
CA ILE A 277 -19.73 -29.93 16.21
C ILE A 277 -21.14 -29.44 16.52
N VAL A 278 -22.06 -30.37 16.76
CA VAL A 278 -23.46 -30.06 17.06
C VAL A 278 -24.03 -31.02 18.10
N ASP A 279 -24.89 -30.52 18.99
CA ASP A 279 -25.72 -31.36 19.88
C ASP A 279 -27.22 -31.11 19.65
N THR A 280 -27.83 -31.94 18.81
CA THR A 280 -29.28 -31.91 18.53
C THR A 280 -30.13 -32.44 19.69
N GLN A 281 -29.53 -32.93 20.78
CA GLN A 281 -30.22 -33.33 22.01
C GLN A 281 -30.15 -32.26 23.10
N LEU A 282 -29.59 -31.08 22.81
CA LEU A 282 -29.53 -29.95 23.72
C LEU A 282 -30.92 -29.65 24.32
N LEU A 283 -30.95 -29.48 25.64
CA LEU A 283 -32.14 -29.07 26.38
C LEU A 283 -31.72 -28.17 27.54
N ILE A 284 -31.94 -26.88 27.38
CA ILE A 284 -31.59 -25.85 28.35
C ILE A 284 -32.73 -25.75 29.39
N PRO A 285 -32.45 -25.99 30.68
CA PRO A 285 -33.47 -25.92 31.72
C PRO A 285 -34.07 -24.52 31.88
N ALA A 286 -35.36 -24.45 32.21
CA ALA A 286 -36.05 -23.20 32.50
C ALA A 286 -35.44 -22.50 33.72
N ASN A 287 -35.23 -21.18 33.61
CA ASN A 287 -34.82 -20.32 34.71
C ASN A 287 -33.44 -20.64 35.31
N GLU A 288 -32.50 -21.07 34.46
CA GLU A 288 -31.12 -21.36 34.82
C GLU A 288 -30.14 -20.70 33.84
N VAL A 289 -28.94 -20.38 34.33
CA VAL A 289 -27.76 -20.21 33.48
C VAL A 289 -27.16 -21.59 33.28
N TYR A 290 -27.03 -22.01 32.04
CA TYR A 290 -26.67 -23.37 31.66
C TYR A 290 -25.39 -23.36 30.84
N GLU A 291 -24.40 -24.11 31.28
CA GLU A 291 -23.17 -24.36 30.54
C GLU A 291 -23.30 -25.73 29.85
N HIS A 292 -23.09 -25.73 28.53
CA HIS A 292 -23.06 -26.92 27.71
C HIS A 292 -21.64 -27.18 27.21
N TYR A 293 -21.30 -28.46 27.05
CA TYR A 293 -19.97 -28.90 26.66
C TYR A 293 -20.06 -30.05 25.67
N VAL A 294 -19.35 -29.91 24.56
CA VAL A 294 -19.13 -30.96 23.57
C VAL A 294 -17.64 -31.03 23.26
N SER A 295 -17.15 -32.22 22.92
CA SER A 295 -15.77 -32.43 22.50
C SER A 295 -15.69 -33.20 21.19
N TYR A 296 -14.63 -32.95 20.45
CA TYR A 296 -14.31 -33.60 19.19
C TYR A 296 -12.85 -34.09 19.21
N GLU A 297 -12.63 -35.36 18.88
CA GLU A 297 -11.28 -35.94 18.83
C GLU A 297 -10.66 -35.66 17.46
N ILE A 298 -9.43 -35.16 17.46
CA ILE A 298 -8.69 -34.84 16.24
C ILE A 298 -8.01 -36.12 15.74
N GLU A 299 -8.59 -36.72 14.70
CA GLU A 299 -8.19 -38.05 14.21
C GLU A 299 -6.90 -38.03 13.37
N GLU A 300 -6.52 -36.88 12.81
CA GLU A 300 -5.29 -36.65 12.05
C GLU A 300 -4.81 -35.19 12.23
N ASP A 301 -3.56 -34.91 11.89
CA ASP A 301 -3.05 -33.53 11.94
C ASP A 301 -3.83 -32.68 10.92
N ILE A 302 -4.46 -31.60 11.37
CA ILE A 302 -5.23 -30.69 10.51
C ILE A 302 -4.73 -29.25 10.65
N SER A 303 -4.92 -28.48 9.58
CA SER A 303 -4.72 -27.03 9.51
C SER A 303 -6.08 -26.35 9.51
N LEU A 304 -6.47 -25.77 10.65
CA LEU A 304 -7.73 -25.04 10.79
C LEU A 304 -7.67 -23.73 9.98
N ILE A 305 -8.70 -23.49 9.18
CA ILE A 305 -8.85 -22.32 8.30
C ILE A 305 -9.90 -21.34 8.82
N SER A 306 -11.02 -21.84 9.33
CA SER A 306 -12.06 -20.97 9.89
C SER A 306 -12.93 -21.69 10.92
N ILE A 307 -13.57 -20.92 11.79
CA ILE A 307 -14.54 -21.39 12.78
C ILE A 307 -15.73 -20.43 12.88
N LEU A 308 -16.94 -20.97 13.03
CA LEU A 308 -18.18 -20.21 13.18
C LEU A 308 -18.92 -20.68 14.43
N PRO A 309 -18.68 -20.08 15.61
CA PRO A 309 -19.53 -20.33 16.77
C PRO A 309 -20.93 -19.77 16.51
N HIS A 310 -21.98 -20.53 16.86
CA HIS A 310 -23.37 -20.12 16.64
C HIS A 310 -24.31 -20.60 17.76
N MET A 311 -25.06 -19.64 18.31
CA MET A 311 -26.16 -19.81 19.27
C MET A 311 -27.29 -18.84 18.91
N HIS A 312 -28.48 -19.03 19.45
CA HIS A 312 -29.61 -18.11 19.28
C HIS A 312 -29.68 -17.04 20.41
N LEU A 313 -30.88 -16.54 20.69
CA LEU A 313 -31.15 -15.33 21.48
C LEU A 313 -30.68 -15.39 22.93
N ILE A 314 -30.58 -16.58 23.54
CA ILE A 314 -30.19 -16.73 24.94
C ILE A 314 -28.75 -17.18 25.13
N GLY A 315 -27.97 -17.35 24.05
CA GLY A 315 -26.52 -17.53 24.09
C GLY A 315 -25.82 -16.38 24.83
N LYS A 316 -24.70 -16.70 25.50
CA LYS A 316 -23.91 -15.74 26.29
C LYS A 316 -22.41 -15.79 26.05
N SER A 317 -21.84 -16.98 25.86
CA SER A 317 -20.41 -17.06 25.56
C SER A 317 -20.04 -18.36 24.87
N TRP A 318 -18.92 -18.32 24.16
CA TRP A 318 -18.21 -19.47 23.62
C TRP A 318 -16.78 -19.53 24.16
N LEU A 319 -16.29 -20.74 24.42
CA LEU A 319 -14.87 -21.00 24.62
C LEU A 319 -14.50 -22.30 23.90
N VAL A 320 -13.52 -22.22 23.01
CA VAL A 320 -13.04 -23.34 22.21
C VAL A 320 -11.51 -23.39 22.24
N TYR A 321 -10.97 -24.56 22.59
CA TYR A 321 -9.53 -24.84 22.57
C TYR A 321 -9.28 -26.32 22.29
N ALA A 322 -8.09 -26.65 21.78
CA ALA A 322 -7.63 -28.03 21.70
C ALA A 322 -6.68 -28.35 22.85
N GLU A 323 -6.74 -29.57 23.39
CA GLU A 323 -5.88 -30.01 24.49
C GLU A 323 -5.36 -31.43 24.32
N ASN A 324 -4.12 -31.66 24.76
CA ASN A 324 -3.55 -33.00 24.92
C ASN A 324 -2.53 -33.03 26.06
N ASN A 325 -2.84 -33.77 27.13
CA ASN A 325 -1.94 -33.97 28.28
C ASN A 325 -1.44 -32.65 28.94
N GLY A 326 -2.28 -31.63 28.96
CA GLY A 326 -2.01 -30.31 29.53
C GLY A 326 -1.32 -29.33 28.58
N ASP A 327 -1.05 -29.73 27.34
CA ASP A 327 -0.70 -28.81 26.25
C ASP A 327 -2.00 -28.28 25.63
N THR A 328 -2.15 -26.96 25.53
CA THR A 328 -3.39 -26.31 25.09
C THR A 328 -3.12 -25.38 23.93
N ILE A 329 -3.93 -25.52 22.88
CA ILE A 329 -3.94 -24.63 21.72
C ILE A 329 -5.24 -23.80 21.80
N PRO A 330 -5.17 -22.49 22.05
CA PRO A 330 -6.34 -21.62 22.02
C PRO A 330 -6.90 -21.56 20.58
N ILE A 331 -8.23 -21.60 20.44
CA ILE A 331 -8.88 -21.48 19.13
C ILE A 331 -9.75 -20.24 19.07
N ILE A 332 -10.74 -20.11 19.96
CA ILE A 332 -11.58 -18.90 20.03
C ILE A 332 -12.23 -18.77 21.41
N SER A 333 -12.36 -17.53 21.89
CA SER A 333 -13.14 -17.15 23.06
C SER A 333 -14.05 -16.00 22.69
N ILE A 334 -15.35 -16.10 22.98
CA ILE A 334 -16.34 -15.03 22.81
C ILE A 334 -16.98 -14.82 24.18
N PRO A 335 -16.48 -13.91 25.02
CA PRO A 335 -16.97 -13.73 26.39
C PRO A 335 -18.36 -13.12 26.47
N GLU A 336 -18.75 -12.31 25.49
CA GLU A 336 -20.05 -11.63 25.42
C GLU A 336 -20.66 -11.86 24.03
N TRP A 337 -21.30 -13.01 23.85
CA TRP A 337 -21.97 -13.39 22.61
C TRP A 337 -23.16 -12.47 22.32
N ASP A 338 -23.25 -11.98 21.07
CA ASP A 338 -24.39 -11.28 20.53
C ASP A 338 -24.94 -12.04 19.30
N PHE A 339 -26.21 -12.46 19.38
CA PHE A 339 -26.90 -13.15 18.29
C PHE A 339 -26.92 -12.35 16.98
N ASN A 340 -26.84 -11.02 17.05
CA ASN A 340 -26.83 -10.19 15.86
C ASN A 340 -25.49 -10.26 15.11
N TRP A 341 -24.41 -10.70 15.73
CA TRP A 341 -23.07 -10.67 15.14
C TRP A 341 -22.48 -12.09 15.07
N GLN A 342 -22.82 -12.78 13.99
CA GLN A 342 -22.43 -14.17 13.74
C GLN A 342 -21.40 -14.24 12.62
N ASN A 343 -20.12 -14.26 12.98
CA ASN A 343 -19.02 -14.14 12.03
C ASN A 343 -18.29 -15.47 11.84
N PHE A 344 -17.79 -15.70 10.62
CA PHE A 344 -16.71 -16.66 10.44
C PHE A 344 -15.42 -16.01 10.92
N TYR A 345 -14.74 -16.67 11.85
CA TYR A 345 -13.44 -16.25 12.35
C TYR A 345 -12.36 -17.04 11.61
N GLN A 346 -11.48 -16.31 10.92
CA GLN A 346 -10.36 -16.87 10.16
C GLN A 346 -9.07 -16.48 10.88
N PRO A 347 -8.29 -17.43 11.42
CA PRO A 347 -6.98 -17.13 11.98
C PRO A 347 -6.11 -16.41 10.94
N GLU A 348 -5.17 -15.57 11.38
CA GLU A 348 -4.25 -14.89 10.44
C GLU A 348 -3.45 -15.89 9.60
N TYR A 349 -3.00 -16.97 10.24
CA TYR A 349 -2.28 -18.07 9.62
C TYR A 349 -2.98 -19.38 9.94
N MET A 350 -2.82 -20.41 9.09
CA MET A 350 -3.44 -21.70 9.38
C MET A 350 -3.02 -22.23 10.76
N LEU A 351 -4.01 -22.57 11.58
CA LEU A 351 -3.76 -23.05 12.94
C LEU A 351 -3.64 -24.57 12.94
N LYS A 352 -2.44 -25.08 13.22
CA LYS A 352 -2.19 -26.52 13.36
C LYS A 352 -2.93 -27.08 14.59
N LEU A 353 -3.76 -28.10 14.36
CA LEU A 353 -4.34 -28.92 15.42
C LEU A 353 -3.82 -30.36 15.27
N PRO A 354 -2.94 -30.84 16.17
CA PRO A 354 -2.30 -32.15 16.01
C PRO A 354 -3.25 -33.32 16.31
N GLN A 355 -2.99 -34.46 15.66
CA GLN A 355 -3.62 -35.74 15.93
C GLN A 355 -3.56 -36.10 17.42
N GLY A 356 -4.67 -36.61 17.95
CA GLY A 356 -4.81 -37.04 19.33
C GLY A 356 -5.03 -35.90 20.32
N TYR A 357 -5.08 -34.65 19.86
CA TYR A 357 -5.70 -33.57 20.63
C TYR A 357 -7.22 -33.75 20.67
N THR A 358 -7.83 -33.22 21.72
CA THR A 358 -9.28 -33.10 21.83
C THR A 358 -9.65 -31.62 21.75
N LEU A 359 -10.51 -31.27 20.80
CA LEU A 359 -11.14 -29.96 20.75
C LEU A 359 -12.27 -29.94 21.78
N HIS A 360 -12.20 -29.00 22.70
CA HIS A 360 -13.18 -28.74 23.75
C HIS A 360 -13.98 -27.49 23.40
N ALA A 361 -15.30 -27.61 23.32
CA ALA A 361 -16.19 -26.50 23.01
C ALA A 361 -17.20 -26.32 24.15
N TYR A 362 -17.19 -25.14 24.76
CA TYR A 362 -18.10 -24.73 25.82
C TYR A 362 -18.99 -23.59 25.33
N ALA A 363 -20.29 -23.69 25.61
CA ALA A 363 -21.26 -22.65 25.35
C ALA A 363 -22.07 -22.35 26.61
N VAL A 364 -22.30 -21.07 26.91
CA VAL A 364 -23.13 -20.65 28.04
C VAL A 364 -24.43 -20.03 27.53
N TYR A 365 -25.55 -20.40 28.15
CA TYR A 365 -26.88 -19.89 27.87
C TYR A 365 -27.51 -19.29 29.12
N ASP A 366 -28.23 -18.18 28.99
CA ASP A 366 -28.99 -17.54 30.07
C ASP A 366 -30.50 -17.67 29.82
N ASN A 367 -31.08 -18.78 30.29
CA ASN A 367 -32.54 -19.00 30.24
C ASN A 367 -33.25 -18.48 31.50
N THR A 368 -32.70 -17.47 32.17
CA THR A 368 -33.32 -16.88 33.38
C THR A 368 -34.43 -15.89 33.05
N SER A 369 -35.32 -15.65 34.02
CA SER A 369 -36.36 -14.61 33.89
C SER A 369 -35.80 -13.17 33.85
N SER A 370 -34.52 -12.99 34.18
CA SER A 370 -33.82 -11.71 34.10
C SER A 370 -33.24 -11.41 32.73
N ASN A 371 -33.05 -12.42 31.87
CA ASN A 371 -32.58 -12.21 30.51
C ASN A 371 -33.68 -11.56 29.67
N PRO A 372 -33.53 -10.29 29.22
CA PRO A 372 -34.54 -9.63 28.41
C PRO A 372 -34.70 -10.25 27.02
N LEU A 373 -33.70 -11.00 26.55
CA LEU A 373 -33.72 -11.71 25.27
C LEU A 373 -34.39 -13.09 25.36
N ASN A 374 -34.85 -13.51 26.55
CA ASN A 374 -35.54 -14.78 26.69
C ASN A 374 -36.86 -14.74 25.90
N PRO A 375 -37.06 -15.65 24.92
CA PRO A 375 -38.27 -15.66 24.10
C PRO A 375 -39.52 -16.09 24.90
N ASN A 376 -39.35 -16.61 26.12
CA ASN A 376 -40.41 -17.13 26.96
C ASN A 376 -40.56 -16.35 28.27
N ASN A 377 -41.78 -15.90 28.57
CA ASN A 377 -42.11 -15.31 29.87
C ASN A 377 -43.40 -15.92 30.46
N PRO A 378 -43.32 -16.77 31.50
CA PRO A 378 -42.10 -17.14 32.25
C PRO A 378 -41.19 -18.12 31.47
N PRO A 379 -39.89 -18.21 31.83
CA PRO A 379 -38.96 -19.14 31.18
C PRO A 379 -39.47 -20.58 31.12
N GLN A 380 -39.20 -21.26 30.01
CA GLN A 380 -39.51 -22.67 29.77
C GLN A 380 -38.24 -23.44 29.42
N ASN A 381 -38.27 -24.77 29.45
CA ASN A 381 -37.16 -25.55 28.92
C ASN A 381 -37.06 -25.30 27.42
N ILE A 382 -35.86 -25.01 26.92
CA ILE A 382 -35.61 -24.69 25.52
C ILE A 382 -34.83 -25.85 24.89
N PRO A 383 -35.37 -26.57 23.89
CA PRO A 383 -34.66 -27.63 23.19
C PRO A 383 -33.78 -27.07 22.07
N TRP A 384 -32.93 -27.92 21.49
CA TRP A 384 -32.39 -27.73 20.15
C TRP A 384 -33.51 -27.59 19.12
N CYS A 385 -33.47 -26.54 18.30
CA CYS A 385 -34.22 -26.48 17.03
C CYS A 385 -33.71 -25.34 16.12
N ASP A 386 -34.35 -25.21 14.97
CA ASP A 386 -33.98 -24.28 13.91
C ASP A 386 -34.48 -22.84 14.16
N TYR A 387 -35.48 -22.64 15.01
CA TYR A 387 -36.05 -21.30 15.23
C TYR A 387 -35.25 -20.46 16.23
N THR A 388 -35.14 -19.14 16.02
CA THR A 388 -34.46 -18.22 16.95
C THR A 388 -35.06 -18.22 18.38
N THR A 389 -36.29 -18.68 18.53
CA THR A 389 -37.00 -18.82 19.82
C THR A 389 -36.65 -20.09 20.60
N CYS A 390 -35.92 -21.01 19.99
CA CYS A 390 -35.24 -22.12 20.67
C CYS A 390 -33.71 -21.91 20.57
N GLU A 391 -32.88 -22.93 20.82
CA GLU A 391 -31.42 -22.73 20.87
C GLU A 391 -30.60 -23.69 20.02
N MET A 392 -29.35 -23.28 19.81
CA MET A 392 -28.34 -24.08 19.13
C MET A 392 -27.00 -24.12 19.88
N PHE A 393 -26.41 -25.30 19.96
CA PHE A 393 -24.96 -25.53 20.03
C PHE A 393 -24.41 -25.92 18.65
N PHE A 394 -24.03 -24.94 17.82
CA PHE A 394 -23.60 -25.17 16.44
C PHE A 394 -22.22 -24.57 16.22
N LEU A 395 -21.24 -25.40 15.85
CA LEU A 395 -19.87 -24.97 15.66
C LEU A 395 -19.26 -25.61 14.40
N PRO A 396 -19.59 -25.11 13.20
CA PRO A 396 -18.85 -25.39 11.98
C PRO A 396 -17.41 -24.89 12.08
N PHE A 397 -16.50 -25.65 11.50
CA PHE A 397 -15.14 -25.23 11.23
C PHE A 397 -14.63 -25.87 9.94
N SER A 398 -13.73 -25.16 9.26
CA SER A 398 -13.11 -25.63 8.03
C SER A 398 -11.62 -25.90 8.25
N TYR A 399 -11.09 -26.90 7.56
CA TYR A 399 -9.70 -27.31 7.67
C TYR A 399 -9.20 -27.99 6.39
N VAL A 400 -7.89 -28.22 6.32
CA VAL A 400 -7.25 -29.16 5.39
C VAL A 400 -6.33 -30.10 6.16
N PRO A 401 -5.97 -31.28 5.61
CA PRO A 401 -4.90 -32.09 6.17
C PRO A 401 -3.60 -31.29 6.29
N TYR A 402 -2.98 -31.33 7.47
CA TYR A 402 -1.81 -30.53 7.78
C TYR A 402 -0.59 -30.92 6.93
N GLN A 403 0.13 -29.90 6.47
CA GLN A 403 1.49 -30.03 5.94
C GLN A 403 2.45 -29.13 6.72
N GLU A 404 3.71 -29.57 6.84
CA GLU A 404 4.76 -28.79 7.49
C GLU A 404 4.93 -27.44 6.78
N GLY A 405 4.83 -26.35 7.53
CA GLY A 405 4.89 -24.97 7.00
C GLY A 405 3.53 -24.32 6.76
N ASP A 406 2.41 -25.02 6.98
CA ASP A 406 1.08 -24.42 6.91
C ASP A 406 0.89 -23.26 7.89
N GLU A 407 1.57 -23.30 9.04
CA GLU A 407 1.63 -22.22 10.02
C GLU A 407 2.18 -20.89 9.46
N ASN A 408 2.80 -20.91 8.28
CA ASN A 408 3.29 -19.72 7.56
C ASN A 408 2.36 -19.29 6.42
N ILE A 409 1.24 -19.99 6.20
CA ILE A 409 0.26 -19.65 5.18
C ILE A 409 -0.71 -18.61 5.76
N TYR A 410 -0.47 -17.35 5.41
CA TYR A 410 -1.40 -16.27 5.70
C TYR A 410 -2.74 -16.50 4.98
N LEU A 411 -3.85 -16.40 5.70
CA LEU A 411 -5.20 -16.65 5.19
C LEU A 411 -5.89 -15.38 4.67
N GLY A 412 -5.30 -14.20 4.87
CA GLY A 412 -5.79 -12.93 4.34
C GLY A 412 -5.27 -12.63 2.94
N ASN A 413 -5.43 -11.39 2.49
CA ASN A 413 -4.85 -10.95 1.23
C ASN A 413 -3.35 -10.69 1.44
N SER A 414 -2.49 -11.42 0.73
CA SER A 414 -1.04 -11.25 0.85
C SER A 414 -0.55 -9.87 0.40
N GLU A 415 -1.35 -9.12 -0.36
CA GLU A 415 -1.04 -7.72 -0.70
C GLU A 415 -1.14 -6.80 0.52
N ASP A 416 -1.86 -7.21 1.57
CA ASP A 416 -1.98 -6.45 2.82
C ASP A 416 -0.76 -6.65 3.73
N LEU A 417 0.12 -7.62 3.41
CA LEU A 417 1.37 -7.88 4.14
C LEU A 417 2.50 -7.00 3.62
N GLY A 418 3.28 -6.44 4.53
CA GLY A 418 4.52 -5.75 4.22
C GLY A 418 4.92 -4.80 5.34
N CYS A 419 5.99 -4.03 5.13
CA CYS A 419 6.39 -3.07 6.14
C CYS A 419 5.41 -1.90 6.25
N THR A 420 4.84 -1.71 7.46
CA THR A 420 3.91 -0.61 7.76
C THR A 420 4.59 0.63 8.36
N ASP A 421 5.88 0.57 8.71
CA ASP A 421 6.64 1.70 9.25
C ASP A 421 7.05 2.69 8.13
N PRO A 422 6.54 3.94 8.11
CA PRO A 422 6.87 4.94 7.08
C PRO A 422 8.35 5.37 7.05
N SER A 423 9.12 5.03 8.08
CA SER A 423 10.56 5.30 8.16
C SER A 423 11.42 4.21 7.54
N ALA A 424 10.86 3.04 7.24
CA ALA A 424 11.57 1.91 6.65
C ALA A 424 11.83 2.10 5.16
N CYS A 425 12.93 1.50 4.66
CA CYS A 425 13.32 1.60 3.25
C CYS A 425 12.44 0.80 2.28
N ASN A 426 11.70 -0.18 2.79
CA ASN A 426 10.71 -0.97 2.07
C ASN A 426 9.28 -0.71 2.57
N TYR A 427 9.02 0.46 3.16
CA TYR A 427 7.68 0.88 3.52
C TYR A 427 6.71 0.70 2.35
N SER A 428 5.62 -0.02 2.59
CA SER A 428 4.53 -0.16 1.64
C SER A 428 3.33 0.63 2.16
N SER A 429 2.87 1.61 1.39
CA SER A 429 1.62 2.31 1.69
C SER A 429 0.39 1.45 1.47
N GLU A 430 0.54 0.29 0.84
CA GLU A 430 -0.52 -0.70 0.61
C GLU A 430 -0.57 -1.75 1.72
N ALA A 431 0.51 -1.91 2.50
CA ALA A 431 0.52 -2.85 3.62
C ALA A 431 -0.29 -2.32 4.81
N ILE A 432 -1.16 -3.17 5.34
CA ILE A 432 -1.99 -2.89 6.52
C ILE A 432 -1.49 -3.72 7.71
N ILE A 433 -0.79 -4.83 7.46
CA ILE A 433 -0.26 -5.76 8.45
C ILE A 433 1.25 -5.82 8.31
N ASP A 434 1.96 -5.48 9.40
CA ASP A 434 3.41 -5.60 9.47
C ASP A 434 3.82 -7.07 9.48
N ASP A 435 4.50 -7.51 8.43
CA ASP A 435 5.04 -8.87 8.30
C ASP A 435 6.44 -9.01 8.93
N GLY A 436 6.91 -7.97 9.63
CA GLY A 436 8.21 -7.94 10.28
C GLY A 436 9.36 -7.73 9.31
N THR A 437 9.08 -7.41 8.03
CA THR A 437 10.11 -7.19 7.02
C THR A 437 10.58 -5.73 6.96
N CYS A 438 10.15 -4.85 7.86
CA CYS A 438 10.61 -3.46 7.88
C CYS A 438 12.14 -3.36 7.91
N GLY A 439 12.69 -2.67 6.91
CA GLY A 439 14.12 -2.57 6.69
C GLY A 439 14.69 -1.18 6.89
N VAL A 440 16.01 -1.11 6.99
CA VAL A 440 16.76 0.15 7.08
C VAL A 440 17.74 0.26 5.93
N SER A 441 17.78 1.43 5.30
CA SER A 441 18.80 1.74 4.29
C SER A 441 20.16 1.98 4.95
N ASP A 442 21.21 1.38 4.39
CA ASP A 442 22.57 1.76 4.76
C ASP A 442 22.99 3.11 4.13
N ASP A 443 24.23 3.53 4.42
CA ASP A 443 24.83 4.75 3.85
C ASP A 443 24.98 4.71 2.32
N CYS A 444 24.86 3.52 1.69
CA CYS A 444 24.89 3.32 0.23
C CYS A 444 23.47 3.30 -0.38
N GLY A 445 22.41 3.28 0.43
CA GLY A 445 21.02 3.21 -0.04
C GLY A 445 20.49 1.80 -0.26
N GLU A 446 21.23 0.75 0.10
CA GLU A 446 20.77 -0.64 0.06
C GLU A 446 19.84 -0.92 1.25
N CYS A 447 18.69 -1.53 0.98
CA CYS A 447 17.66 -1.79 1.98
C CYS A 447 17.88 -3.15 2.65
N PHE A 448 18.22 -3.15 3.95
CA PHE A 448 18.38 -4.38 4.72
C PHE A 448 17.13 -4.66 5.53
N ILE A 449 16.53 -5.82 5.32
CA ILE A 449 15.37 -6.32 6.06
C ILE A 449 15.78 -7.46 7.02
N PRO A 450 15.00 -7.72 8.08
CA PRO A 450 15.25 -8.85 8.97
C PRO A 450 15.35 -10.19 8.25
N CYS A 451 16.30 -11.02 8.68
CA CYS A 451 16.60 -12.30 8.02
C CYS A 451 17.24 -13.30 8.99
N CYS A 452 17.19 -14.58 8.63
CA CYS A 452 17.99 -15.59 9.31
C CYS A 452 19.43 -15.59 8.76
N PHE A 453 20.35 -14.98 9.50
CA PHE A 453 21.74 -14.80 9.06
C PHE A 453 22.65 -15.95 9.46
N ASN A 454 23.23 -16.62 8.46
CA ASN A 454 24.22 -17.65 8.67
C ASN A 454 25.63 -17.04 8.84
N THR A 455 26.07 -16.94 10.09
CA THR A 455 27.40 -16.43 10.46
C THR A 455 28.59 -17.23 9.88
N ASN A 456 28.38 -18.47 9.42
CA ASN A 456 29.44 -19.27 8.80
C ASN A 456 29.63 -18.95 7.31
N THR A 457 28.54 -18.63 6.61
CA THR A 457 28.56 -18.35 5.16
C THR A 457 28.45 -16.87 4.84
N ASN A 458 28.11 -16.04 5.84
CA ASN A 458 27.88 -14.61 5.72
C ASN A 458 26.74 -14.26 4.75
N ASN A 459 25.64 -15.06 4.79
CA ASN A 459 24.47 -14.93 3.92
C ASN A 459 23.19 -14.87 4.75
N CYS A 460 22.21 -14.08 4.29
CA CYS A 460 20.82 -14.13 4.75
C CYS A 460 20.05 -15.26 4.08
N ASP A 461 19.23 -15.96 4.85
CA ASP A 461 18.07 -16.69 4.35
C ASP A 461 16.81 -15.93 4.73
N TYR A 462 16.07 -15.46 3.73
CA TYR A 462 14.84 -14.69 3.88
C TYR A 462 13.59 -15.58 3.89
N ASN A 463 13.73 -16.89 3.70
CA ASN A 463 12.60 -17.83 3.64
C ASN A 463 12.36 -18.54 4.98
N VAL A 464 13.00 -18.07 6.05
CA VAL A 464 12.95 -18.67 7.39
C VAL A 464 12.41 -17.62 8.35
N THR A 465 11.51 -18.02 9.24
CA THR A 465 10.95 -17.14 10.26
C THR A 465 11.96 -16.91 11.40
N GLU A 466 11.71 -15.93 12.27
CA GLU A 466 12.51 -15.75 13.49
C GLU A 466 12.55 -17.04 14.33
N GLN A 467 11.39 -17.69 14.46
CA GLN A 467 11.22 -18.88 15.30
C GLN A 467 11.96 -20.11 14.74
N ASP A 468 12.06 -20.22 13.41
CA ASP A 468 12.72 -21.33 12.72
C ASP A 468 14.19 -21.03 12.37
N CYS A 469 14.70 -19.84 12.73
CA CYS A 469 16.06 -19.48 12.42
C CYS A 469 17.05 -20.30 13.25
N GLU A 470 17.68 -21.30 12.63
CA GLU A 470 18.75 -22.10 13.25
C GLU A 470 20.05 -21.28 13.51
N TYR A 471 20.16 -20.09 12.92
CA TYR A 471 21.32 -19.21 13.06
C TYR A 471 20.98 -17.95 13.88
N PHE A 472 21.41 -16.78 13.41
CA PHE A 472 21.19 -15.52 14.09
C PHE A 472 20.09 -14.75 13.35
N TRP A 473 18.95 -14.54 13.99
CA TRP A 473 17.94 -13.62 13.47
C TRP A 473 18.43 -12.19 13.66
N ALA A 474 18.61 -11.46 12.56
CA ALA A 474 18.95 -10.05 12.62
C ALA A 474 17.65 -9.23 12.62
N ASP A 475 17.10 -8.99 13.80
CA ASP A 475 15.86 -8.22 13.96
C ASP A 475 16.03 -6.74 13.57
N PHE A 476 14.92 -5.99 13.58
CA PHE A 476 14.91 -4.57 13.23
C PHE A 476 15.82 -3.72 14.14
N ASP A 477 15.92 -4.03 15.44
CA ASP A 477 16.77 -3.30 16.37
C ASP A 477 18.26 -3.48 16.02
N ILE A 478 18.65 -4.69 15.59
CA ILE A 478 20.01 -4.99 15.13
C ILE A 478 20.28 -4.35 13.77
N VAL A 479 19.33 -4.42 12.85
CA VAL A 479 19.44 -3.84 11.50
C VAL A 479 19.49 -2.31 11.55
N SER A 480 18.77 -1.69 12.49
CA SER A 480 18.73 -0.23 12.66
C SER A 480 19.90 0.34 13.46
N ASP A 481 20.72 -0.48 14.12
CA ASP A 481 21.94 -0.06 14.83
C ASP A 481 23.19 -0.31 13.96
N PRO A 482 23.83 0.73 13.38
CA PRO A 482 25.01 0.59 12.54
C PRO A 482 26.21 -0.07 13.23
N GLU A 483 26.29 -0.07 14.57
CA GLU A 483 27.37 -0.73 15.31
C GLU A 483 27.13 -2.24 15.48
N GLN A 484 25.86 -2.69 15.39
CA GLN A 484 25.45 -4.09 15.55
C GLN A 484 25.03 -4.74 14.24
N ASN A 485 24.66 -3.94 13.23
CA ASN A 485 24.24 -4.40 11.94
C ASN A 485 25.40 -5.12 11.23
N ILE A 486 25.31 -6.45 11.20
CA ILE A 486 26.29 -7.35 10.59
C ILE A 486 26.30 -7.29 9.06
N PHE A 487 25.29 -6.66 8.46
CA PHE A 487 25.19 -6.36 7.03
C PHE A 487 25.86 -5.03 6.65
N TRP A 488 26.07 -4.15 7.64
CA TRP A 488 26.60 -2.81 7.44
C TRP A 488 28.06 -2.85 6.97
N ASN A 489 28.24 -2.96 5.65
CA ASN A 489 29.54 -2.91 5.02
C ASN A 489 29.69 -1.57 4.31
N THR A 490 30.39 -0.62 4.96
CA THR A 490 30.66 0.76 4.49
C THR A 490 31.55 0.85 3.23
N SER A 491 31.61 -0.18 2.40
CA SER A 491 32.40 -0.17 1.17
C SER A 491 31.57 0.29 -0.03
N CYS A 492 30.90 1.44 0.06
CA CYS A 492 30.36 2.08 -1.14
C CYS A 492 31.55 2.55 -2.00
N SER A 493 31.56 2.16 -3.27
CA SER A 493 32.61 2.58 -4.21
C SER A 493 32.10 3.78 -4.99
N PHE A 494 32.35 4.96 -4.46
CA PHE A 494 31.94 6.23 -5.05
C PHE A 494 32.81 6.60 -6.27
N GLY A 495 32.15 7.05 -7.33
CA GLY A 495 32.78 7.64 -8.51
C GLY A 495 31.83 7.69 -9.69
N CYS A 496 32.21 8.35 -10.78
CA CYS A 496 31.33 8.46 -11.94
C CYS A 496 30.93 7.10 -12.52
N THR A 497 29.62 6.81 -12.57
CA THR A 497 29.05 5.55 -13.07
C THR A 497 28.58 5.64 -14.53
N ASP A 498 28.56 6.82 -15.14
CA ASP A 498 28.16 7.00 -16.54
C ASP A 498 29.29 6.60 -17.50
N LEU A 499 29.04 5.56 -18.30
CA LEU A 499 29.95 5.07 -19.35
C LEU A 499 30.32 6.11 -20.42
N GLN A 500 29.54 7.19 -20.55
CA GLN A 500 29.78 8.28 -21.51
C GLN A 500 30.63 9.42 -20.94
N ALA A 501 30.87 9.45 -19.62
CA ALA A 501 31.69 10.47 -19.00
C ALA A 501 33.19 10.19 -19.17
N CYS A 502 33.99 11.24 -19.25
CA CYS A 502 35.44 11.14 -19.40
C CYS A 502 36.11 10.46 -18.20
N ASN A 503 35.61 10.73 -16.99
CA ASN A 503 36.14 10.17 -15.73
C ASN A 503 35.35 8.94 -15.23
N TYR A 504 34.68 8.21 -16.13
CA TYR A 504 34.00 6.96 -15.79
C TYR A 504 34.89 6.01 -14.97
N ASN A 505 34.36 5.52 -13.85
CA ASN A 505 35.03 4.59 -12.96
C ASN A 505 34.32 3.22 -13.01
N SER A 506 34.91 2.23 -13.68
CA SER A 506 34.34 0.88 -13.80
C SER A 506 34.26 0.10 -12.49
N SER A 507 34.92 0.59 -11.44
CA SER A 507 34.86 0.02 -10.09
C SER A 507 33.89 0.78 -9.18
N ALA A 508 33.31 1.89 -9.63
CA ALA A 508 32.27 2.59 -8.88
C ALA A 508 30.93 1.87 -9.01
N THR A 509 30.26 1.69 -7.89
CA THR A 509 28.88 1.18 -7.81
C THR A 509 27.88 2.32 -7.65
N ASP A 510 28.36 3.47 -7.13
CA ASP A 510 27.52 4.58 -6.70
C ASP A 510 28.05 5.90 -7.30
N ASP A 511 27.16 6.67 -7.94
CA ASP A 511 27.52 7.95 -8.53
C ASP A 511 27.68 9.03 -7.46
N ASP A 512 28.86 9.67 -7.42
CA ASP A 512 29.14 10.79 -6.52
C ASP A 512 28.91 12.16 -7.18
N GLY A 513 28.35 12.17 -8.40
CA GLY A 513 28.13 13.39 -9.18
C GLY A 513 29.41 13.98 -9.75
N SER A 514 30.52 13.22 -9.75
CA SER A 514 31.80 13.67 -10.32
C SER A 514 31.87 13.57 -11.84
N CYS A 515 30.87 13.00 -12.54
CA CYS A 515 30.89 12.80 -13.98
C CYS A 515 31.15 14.08 -14.77
N VAL A 516 32.19 14.09 -15.60
CA VAL A 516 32.54 15.18 -16.51
C VAL A 516 32.43 14.74 -17.97
N TYR A 517 31.87 15.60 -18.82
CA TYR A 517 31.57 15.31 -20.23
C TYR A 517 32.31 16.28 -21.14
N ILE A 518 32.72 15.79 -22.30
CA ILE A 518 33.28 16.61 -23.38
C ILE A 518 32.13 17.47 -23.94
N ASP A 519 32.13 18.77 -23.68
CA ASP A 519 31.07 19.70 -24.10
C ASP A 519 31.58 20.90 -24.92
N GLY A 520 32.89 21.13 -24.98
CA GLY A 520 33.55 22.14 -25.81
C GLY A 520 33.87 21.69 -27.23
N ILE A 521 34.08 22.67 -28.11
CA ILE A 521 34.63 22.46 -29.45
C ILE A 521 36.11 22.11 -29.26
N CYS A 522 36.59 21.03 -29.90
CA CYS A 522 37.99 20.55 -29.79
C CYS A 522 38.41 19.92 -28.44
N ASP A 523 37.47 19.74 -27.51
CA ASP A 523 37.72 19.01 -26.26
C ASP A 523 38.06 17.53 -26.53
N SER A 524 38.98 17.01 -25.74
CA SER A 524 39.34 15.59 -25.74
C SER A 524 39.41 15.04 -24.31
N CYS A 525 39.18 13.74 -24.15
CA CYS A 525 39.32 13.08 -22.86
C CYS A 525 40.65 12.33 -22.78
N GLU A 526 41.50 12.72 -21.82
CA GLU A 526 42.74 12.00 -21.53
C GLU A 526 42.85 11.70 -20.04
N ASN A 527 42.91 10.40 -19.69
CA ASN A 527 43.04 9.90 -18.31
C ASN A 527 42.01 10.46 -17.31
N GLY A 528 40.76 10.67 -17.73
CA GLY A 528 39.69 11.17 -16.86
C GLY A 528 39.69 12.69 -16.68
N ILE A 529 40.44 13.43 -17.48
CA ILE A 529 40.48 14.89 -17.48
C ILE A 529 40.12 15.38 -18.89
N ILE A 530 39.27 16.41 -18.96
CA ILE A 530 38.96 17.11 -20.20
C ILE A 530 40.14 18.02 -20.54
N ILE A 531 40.67 17.86 -21.74
CA ILE A 531 41.71 18.68 -22.33
C ILE A 531 41.07 19.55 -23.41
N ASP A 532 41.05 20.86 -23.14
CA ASP A 532 40.66 21.91 -24.08
C ASP A 532 41.82 22.15 -25.07
N ASN A 533 41.56 21.95 -26.37
CA ASN A 533 42.53 22.15 -27.45
C ASN A 533 42.09 23.29 -28.39
N ASP A 534 41.38 24.29 -27.86
CA ASP A 534 41.04 25.55 -28.52
C ASP A 534 41.46 26.70 -27.59
N ALA A 535 42.77 27.00 -27.58
CA ALA A 535 43.39 27.84 -26.56
C ALA A 535 42.90 29.30 -26.58
N ASP A 536 42.44 29.81 -27.73
CA ASP A 536 41.95 31.17 -27.89
C ASP A 536 40.42 31.26 -28.08
N ASN A 537 39.73 30.12 -28.09
CA ASN A 537 38.28 29.97 -28.15
C ASN A 537 37.66 30.59 -29.42
N ASP A 538 38.38 30.54 -30.53
CA ASP A 538 37.90 31.04 -31.82
C ASP A 538 37.05 29.99 -32.60
N GLY A 539 37.01 28.76 -32.09
CA GLY A 539 36.28 27.63 -32.65
C GLY A 539 37.08 26.77 -33.63
N ILE A 540 38.40 26.98 -33.72
CA ILE A 540 39.33 26.19 -34.53
C ILE A 540 40.34 25.54 -33.59
N CYS A 541 40.49 24.21 -33.71
CA CYS A 541 41.40 23.49 -32.80
C CYS A 541 42.85 23.94 -33.01
N ASP A 542 43.64 24.03 -31.94
CA ASP A 542 45.08 24.38 -31.97
C ASP A 542 45.88 23.57 -33.02
N GLY A 543 45.48 22.33 -33.29
CA GLY A 543 46.15 21.45 -34.27
C GLY A 543 45.80 21.74 -35.74
N ASP A 544 44.72 22.48 -35.98
CA ASP A 544 44.18 22.85 -37.29
C ASP A 544 44.43 24.32 -37.63
N GLU A 545 45.07 25.08 -36.71
CA GLU A 545 45.41 26.47 -36.94
C GLU A 545 46.48 26.64 -38.03
N LEU A 546 46.27 27.66 -38.88
CA LEU A 546 47.22 28.07 -39.91
C LEU A 546 47.75 29.47 -39.57
N GLU A 547 49.05 29.54 -39.31
CA GLU A 547 49.81 30.75 -38.95
C GLU A 547 50.06 31.65 -40.17
N GLY A 548 49.95 32.97 -39.98
CA GLY A 548 50.23 33.98 -41.00
C GLY A 548 49.55 35.31 -40.70
N CYS A 549 49.37 36.18 -41.70
CA CYS A 549 48.70 37.46 -41.48
C CYS A 549 47.18 37.38 -41.63
N THR A 550 46.44 37.75 -40.57
CA THR A 550 44.96 37.80 -40.55
C THR A 550 44.38 39.20 -40.81
N ASP A 551 45.21 40.25 -40.87
CA ASP A 551 44.74 41.61 -41.14
C ASP A 551 44.49 41.81 -42.65
N ALA A 552 43.23 42.00 -43.03
CA ALA A 552 42.80 42.24 -44.41
C ALA A 552 43.41 43.52 -45.06
N LEU A 553 44.05 44.40 -44.28
CA LEU A 553 44.73 45.60 -44.76
C LEU A 553 46.23 45.36 -45.06
N ALA A 554 46.78 44.21 -44.71
CA ALA A 554 48.16 43.86 -44.99
C ALA A 554 48.33 43.30 -46.42
N CYS A 555 49.51 43.54 -47.00
CA CYS A 555 49.90 43.09 -48.33
C CYS A 555 50.07 41.57 -48.44
N ASN A 556 50.37 40.90 -47.33
CA ASN A 556 50.50 39.44 -47.26
C ASN A 556 49.30 38.77 -46.55
N TYR A 557 48.16 39.45 -46.46
CA TYR A 557 46.91 38.88 -45.94
C TYR A 557 46.53 37.58 -46.65
N ASN A 558 46.11 36.58 -45.88
CA ASN A 558 45.59 35.32 -46.40
C ASN A 558 44.32 34.90 -45.65
N GLU A 559 43.21 34.77 -46.38
CA GLU A 559 41.90 34.39 -45.81
C GLU A 559 41.84 32.96 -45.24
N LEU A 560 42.85 32.12 -45.51
CA LEU A 560 42.96 30.76 -44.98
C LEU A 560 43.77 30.69 -43.67
N VAL A 561 44.40 31.78 -43.27
CA VAL A 561 45.11 31.87 -42.00
C VAL A 561 44.09 32.11 -40.91
N THR A 562 44.22 31.36 -39.82
CA THR A 562 43.30 31.40 -38.68
C THR A 562 43.95 32.04 -37.46
N ASN A 563 45.29 32.06 -37.39
CA ASN A 563 46.03 32.68 -36.29
C ASN A 563 47.06 33.71 -36.79
N ASP A 564 47.13 34.88 -36.14
CA ASP A 564 48.05 35.96 -36.51
C ASP A 564 49.44 35.73 -35.92
N ASP A 565 50.40 35.37 -36.77
CA ASP A 565 51.78 35.15 -36.35
C ASP A 565 52.60 36.45 -36.22
N GLY A 566 51.97 37.60 -36.46
CA GLY A 566 52.59 38.92 -36.41
C GLY A 566 53.45 39.24 -37.62
N THR A 567 53.36 38.47 -38.71
CA THR A 567 54.12 38.70 -39.95
C THR A 567 53.43 39.63 -40.94
N CYS A 568 52.34 40.32 -40.57
CA CYS A 568 51.65 41.26 -41.45
C CYS A 568 52.57 42.38 -41.98
N GLU A 569 52.72 42.43 -43.31
CA GLU A 569 53.47 43.45 -44.05
C GLU A 569 52.50 44.47 -44.63
N TYR A 570 52.75 45.76 -44.43
CA TYR A 570 51.89 46.84 -44.93
C TYR A 570 52.62 47.67 -45.97
N ALA A 571 51.85 48.25 -46.91
CA ALA A 571 52.40 49.17 -47.89
C ALA A 571 53.01 50.41 -47.22
N GLU A 572 54.10 50.93 -47.78
CA GLU A 572 54.70 52.18 -47.32
C GLU A 572 53.76 53.37 -47.57
N GLU A 573 53.87 54.41 -46.74
CA GLU A 573 52.99 55.59 -46.84
C GLU A 573 53.08 56.19 -48.25
N TYR A 574 51.92 56.44 -48.89
CA TYR A 574 51.75 56.92 -50.27
C TYR A 574 51.94 55.88 -51.39
N TYR A 575 52.32 54.64 -51.05
CA TYR A 575 52.46 53.53 -52.00
C TYR A 575 51.38 52.46 -51.80
N ASP A 576 51.13 51.66 -52.83
CA ASP A 576 50.39 50.40 -52.71
C ASP A 576 51.33 49.21 -52.39
N CYS A 577 50.74 48.02 -52.23
CA CYS A 577 51.47 46.80 -51.88
C CYS A 577 52.45 46.31 -52.95
N ASP A 578 52.36 46.83 -54.17
CA ASP A 578 53.31 46.55 -55.25
C ASP A 578 54.42 47.61 -55.34
N GLY A 579 54.44 48.57 -54.39
CA GLY A 579 55.40 49.67 -54.34
C GLY A 579 55.14 50.73 -55.41
N ILE A 580 53.91 50.79 -55.94
CA ILE A 580 53.51 51.79 -56.93
C ILE A 580 52.94 52.99 -56.19
N CYS A 581 53.37 54.17 -56.59
CA CYS A 581 52.84 55.38 -56.01
C CYS A 581 51.33 55.51 -56.28
N LEU A 582 50.55 55.84 -55.24
CA LEU A 582 49.12 56.04 -55.36
C LEU A 582 48.76 57.32 -56.13
N ASN A 583 49.65 58.31 -56.15
CA ASN A 583 49.42 59.63 -56.73
C ASN A 583 50.73 60.21 -57.31
N ASP A 584 50.92 60.06 -58.62
CA ASP A 584 52.11 60.48 -59.36
C ASP A 584 51.66 61.22 -60.63
N THR A 585 51.69 62.55 -60.55
CA THR A 585 51.08 63.44 -61.55
C THR A 585 51.93 63.55 -62.82
N ASP A 586 53.26 63.52 -62.72
CA ASP A 586 54.17 63.64 -63.87
C ASP A 586 54.78 62.30 -64.33
N ASN A 587 54.47 61.21 -63.63
CA ASN A 587 54.85 59.82 -63.91
C ASN A 587 56.36 59.58 -63.87
N ASP A 588 57.08 60.26 -62.98
CA ASP A 588 58.51 60.04 -62.79
C ASP A 588 58.82 58.89 -61.79
N GLY A 589 57.79 58.37 -61.12
CA GLY A 589 57.85 57.26 -60.17
C GLY A 589 58.03 57.67 -58.71
N VAL A 590 58.01 58.97 -58.39
CA VAL A 590 58.01 59.51 -57.03
C VAL A 590 56.61 60.04 -56.70
N CYS A 591 56.14 59.79 -55.48
CA CYS A 591 54.82 60.29 -55.08
C CYS A 591 54.76 61.80 -54.93
N ASP A 592 53.69 62.40 -55.44
CA ASP A 592 53.44 63.84 -55.43
C ASP A 592 53.64 64.46 -54.03
N GLU A 593 53.26 63.74 -52.98
CA GLU A 593 53.34 64.20 -51.58
C GLU A 593 54.78 64.35 -51.06
N ILE A 594 55.75 63.69 -51.70
CA ILE A 594 57.17 63.68 -51.34
C ILE A 594 58.10 64.06 -52.49
N ASP A 595 57.54 64.43 -53.65
CA ASP A 595 58.29 64.93 -54.79
C ASP A 595 58.55 66.44 -54.65
N ASP A 596 59.84 66.79 -54.57
CA ASP A 596 60.31 68.18 -54.46
C ASP A 596 60.12 68.96 -55.77
N CYS A 597 59.80 68.30 -56.89
CA CYS A 597 59.51 68.94 -58.17
C CYS A 597 58.44 68.24 -59.01
N LEU A 598 57.19 68.67 -58.84
CA LEU A 598 56.10 68.28 -59.73
C LEU A 598 56.27 68.91 -61.13
N GLY A 599 56.93 68.20 -62.05
CA GLY A 599 57.22 68.60 -63.42
C GLY A 599 58.68 68.39 -63.83
N GLU A 600 59.10 68.97 -64.95
CA GLU A 600 60.48 68.80 -65.43
C GLU A 600 61.42 69.86 -64.81
N ILE A 601 62.56 69.39 -64.30
CA ILE A 601 63.66 70.25 -63.85
C ILE A 601 64.37 70.83 -65.09
N ASP A 602 64.57 72.14 -65.11
CA ASP A 602 65.27 72.80 -66.21
C ASP A 602 66.79 72.62 -66.15
N GLU A 603 67.50 73.10 -67.19
CA GLU A 603 68.96 72.98 -67.30
C GLU A 603 69.74 73.72 -66.19
N CYS A 604 69.08 74.61 -65.42
CA CYS A 604 69.65 75.29 -64.26
C CYS A 604 69.34 74.57 -62.93
N GLY A 605 68.68 73.41 -62.97
CA GLY A 605 68.29 72.68 -61.77
C GLY A 605 67.08 73.28 -61.05
N VAL A 606 66.30 74.14 -61.71
CA VAL A 606 65.11 74.78 -61.14
C VAL A 606 63.87 74.07 -61.64
N CYS A 607 63.03 73.62 -60.71
CA CYS A 607 61.76 72.98 -61.01
C CYS A 607 60.86 73.90 -61.85
N ASN A 608 60.42 73.42 -63.02
CA ASN A 608 59.61 74.20 -63.98
C ASN A 608 60.23 75.56 -64.34
N GLY A 609 61.55 75.68 -64.29
CA GLY A 609 62.26 76.91 -64.64
C GLY A 609 62.31 77.14 -66.15
N ASN A 610 62.60 78.39 -66.54
CA ASN A 610 62.68 78.79 -67.95
C ASN A 610 64.11 78.68 -68.52
N GLY A 611 65.06 78.11 -67.77
CA GLY A 611 66.49 78.15 -68.07
C GLY A 611 67.13 79.52 -67.82
N PRO A 612 68.45 79.67 -68.06
CA PRO A 612 69.14 80.94 -67.87
C PRO A 612 68.75 81.93 -68.98
N GLU A 613 68.63 83.21 -68.64
CA GLU A 613 68.34 84.26 -69.63
C GLU A 613 69.50 84.43 -70.63
N GLU A 614 69.18 84.80 -71.87
CA GLU A 614 70.17 84.91 -72.95
C GLU A 614 71.30 85.88 -72.55
N TYR A 615 72.55 85.45 -72.73
CA TYR A 615 73.80 86.11 -72.31
C TYR A 615 74.11 86.04 -70.79
N TYR A 616 73.44 85.17 -70.04
CA TYR A 616 73.72 84.93 -68.63
C TYR A 616 73.85 83.43 -68.32
N ASP A 617 74.63 83.08 -67.30
CA ASP A 617 74.60 81.74 -66.69
C ASP A 617 73.49 81.65 -65.62
N CYS A 618 73.28 80.44 -65.07
CA CYS A 618 72.26 80.18 -64.04
C CYS A 618 72.49 80.97 -62.74
N ASP A 619 73.67 81.57 -62.54
CA ASP A 619 74.00 82.42 -61.39
C ASP A 619 73.78 83.92 -61.69
N GLY A 620 73.25 84.26 -62.88
CA GLY A 620 72.96 85.63 -63.29
C GLY A 620 74.21 86.45 -63.59
N ASN A 621 75.35 85.80 -63.86
CA ASN A 621 76.54 86.50 -64.36
C ASN A 621 76.45 86.66 -65.87
N CYS A 622 76.68 87.87 -66.36
CA CYS A 622 76.70 88.14 -67.78
C CYS A 622 77.91 87.44 -68.42
N LEU A 623 77.65 86.55 -69.38
CA LEU A 623 78.61 85.69 -70.06
C LEU A 623 79.40 86.42 -71.15
#